data_AF-A0A523J1H5-F1
#
_entry.id   AF-A0A523J1H5-F1
#
_cell.length_a   1.000
_cell.length_b   1.000
_cell.length_c   1.000
_cell.angle_alpha   90.00
_cell.angle_beta   90.00
_cell.angle_gamma   90.00
#
_symmetry.space_group_name_H-M   'P 1'
#
loop_
_entity.id
_entity.type
_entity.pdbx_description
1 polymer ?
#
loop_
_entity_poly.entity_id
_entity_poly.type
_entity_poly.pdbx_seq_one_letter_code
_entity_poly.pdbx_strand_id
1 'polypeptide(L)'
;RRATENELIDAALDIFKQRAEIVRENLAAASYRIVEIDIRTSGAPRRPPAPRGGRHMALHAELVTRPAVEAGSSEVSVSVSGTIQLD
;
A
#
# COMPACT_ATOMS: atom_id res chain seq x y z
N ARG A 1 -12.04 10.44 4.69
CA ARG A 1 -10.60 10.06 4.62
C ARG A 1 -10.19 9.16 5.78
N ARG A 2 -10.23 9.61 7.04
CA ARG A 2 -9.90 8.75 8.19
C ARG A 2 -10.77 7.49 8.31
N ALA A 3 -12.07 7.58 8.07
CA ALA A 3 -12.95 6.41 8.07
C ALA A 3 -12.55 5.36 7.02
N THR A 4 -12.27 5.81 5.79
CA THR A 4 -11.78 4.96 4.70
C THR A 4 -10.40 4.36 5.00
N GLU A 5 -9.50 5.12 5.63
CA GLU A 5 -8.20 4.62 6.09
C GLU A 5 -8.37 3.52 7.15
N ASN A 6 -9.30 3.68 8.08
CA ASN A 6 -9.60 2.67 9.10
C ASN A 6 -10.20 1.39 8.47
N GLU A 7 -11.14 1.52 7.54
CA GLU A 7 -11.71 0.37 6.82
C GLU A 7 -10.63 -0.42 6.06
N LEU A 8 -9.66 0.28 5.45
CA LEU A 8 -8.52 -0.37 4.80
C LEU A 8 -7.58 -1.06 5.80
N ILE A 9 -7.41 -0.51 7.00
CA ILE A 9 -6.65 -1.16 8.07
C ILE A 9 -7.34 -2.45 8.52
N ASP A 10 -8.65 -2.42 8.75
CA ASP A 10 -9.42 -3.59 9.16
C ASP A 10 -9.33 -4.70 8.10
N ALA A 11 -9.52 -4.34 6.83
CA ALA A 11 -9.37 -5.28 5.71
C ALA A 11 -7.95 -5.87 5.63
N ALA A 12 -6.92 -5.04 5.81
CA ALA A 12 -5.53 -5.51 5.77
C ALA A 12 -5.20 -6.45 6.95
N LEU A 13 -5.75 -6.18 8.14
CA LEU A 13 -5.60 -7.04 9.32
C LEU A 13 -6.30 -8.39 9.13
N ASP A 14 -7.49 -8.41 8.52
CA ASP A 14 -8.19 -9.66 8.26
C ASP A 14 -7.47 -10.52 7.20
N ILE A 15 -6.90 -9.89 6.17
CA ILE A 15 -6.01 -10.58 5.22
C ILE A 15 -4.78 -11.15 5.94
N PHE A 16 -4.18 -10.40 6.87
CA PHE A 16 -3.06 -10.88 7.66
C PHE A 16 -3.43 -12.09 8.51
N LYS A 17 -4.57 -12.05 9.22
CA LYS A 17 -5.07 -13.18 10.02
C LYS A 17 -5.32 -14.42 9.18
N GLN A 18 -5.95 -14.27 8.00
CA GLN A 18 -6.17 -15.41 7.09
C GLN A 18 -4.85 -16.05 6.66
N ARG A 19 -3.82 -15.24 6.36
CA ARG A 19 -2.48 -15.75 6.02
C ARG A 19 -1.81 -16.44 7.22
N ALA A 20 -1.93 -15.86 8.42
CA ALA A 20 -1.42 -16.46 9.65
C ALA A 20 -2.09 -17.80 9.95
N GLU A 21 -3.40 -17.91 9.72
CA GLU A 21 -4.17 -19.15 9.89
C GLU A 21 -3.69 -20.25 8.95
N ILE A 22 -3.49 -19.93 7.67
CA ILE A 22 -2.92 -20.86 6.68
C ILE A 22 -1.56 -21.38 7.17
N VAL A 23 -0.70 -20.51 7.70
CA VAL A 23 0.60 -20.90 8.25
C VAL A 23 0.45 -21.80 9.47
N ARG A 24 -0.46 -21.48 10.39
CA ARG A 24 -0.78 -22.30 11.58
C ARG A 24 -1.21 -23.71 11.17
N GLU A 25 -2.16 -23.81 10.24
CA GLU A 25 -2.68 -25.08 9.74
C GLU A 25 -1.61 -25.92 9.04
N ASN A 26 -0.81 -25.32 8.14
CA ASN A 26 0.23 -26.04 7.41
C ASN A 26 1.34 -26.58 8.32
N LEU A 27 1.60 -25.91 9.44
CA LEU A 27 2.60 -26.32 10.41
C LEU A 27 2.02 -27.13 11.57
N ALA A 28 0.72 -27.46 11.52
CA ALA A 28 0.00 -28.21 12.55
C ALA A 28 0.16 -27.63 13.97
N ALA A 29 0.30 -26.32 14.09
CA ALA A 29 0.39 -25.63 15.38
C ALA A 29 -0.99 -25.56 16.05
N ALA A 30 -1.01 -25.70 17.38
CA ALA A 30 -2.26 -25.69 18.13
C ALA A 30 -2.89 -24.29 18.15
N SER A 31 -2.06 -23.28 18.32
CA SER A 31 -2.44 -21.87 18.28
C SER A 31 -1.32 -21.01 17.71
N TYR A 32 -1.63 -19.74 17.48
CA TYR A 32 -0.63 -18.72 17.28
C TYR A 32 -1.00 -17.45 18.05
N ARG A 33 0.00 -16.63 18.31
CA ARG A 33 -0.16 -15.28 18.84
C ARG A 33 0.64 -14.30 18.01
N ILE A 34 0.13 -13.08 17.91
CA ILE A 34 0.86 -11.96 17.31
C ILE A 34 1.83 -11.44 18.37
N VAL A 35 3.12 -11.41 18.05
CA VAL A 35 4.18 -10.88 18.93
C VAL A 35 4.40 -9.40 18.63
N GLU A 36 4.40 -9.04 17.36
CA GLU A 36 4.64 -7.68 16.89
C GLU A 36 3.79 -7.41 15.65
N ILE A 37 3.29 -6.19 15.54
CA ILE A 37 2.56 -5.70 14.38
C ILE A 37 2.92 -4.24 14.09
N ASP A 38 3.22 -3.96 12.82
CA ASP A 38 3.52 -2.64 12.29
C ASP A 38 2.54 -2.35 11.14
N ILE A 39 1.85 -1.23 11.24
CA ILE A 39 0.82 -0.80 10.29
C ILE A 39 1.25 0.53 9.71
N ARG A 40 1.45 0.57 8.39
CA ARG A 40 1.85 1.77 7.66
C ARG A 40 0.76 2.16 6.69
N THR A 41 0.29 3.38 6.80
CA THR A 41 -0.62 3.98 5.82
C THR A 41 0.17 4.97 4.98
N SER A 42 0.20 4.76 3.67
CA SER A 42 0.80 5.70 2.72
C SER A 42 -0.30 6.32 1.87
N GLY A 43 -0.45 7.63 1.99
CA GLY A 43 -1.28 8.43 1.09
C GLY A 43 -0.35 9.35 0.34
N ALA A 44 0.16 8.93 -0.82
CA ALA A 44 1.11 9.76 -1.54
C ALA A 44 0.36 10.93 -2.23
N PRO A 45 0.65 12.20 -1.91
CA PRO A 45 0.67 13.19 -2.97
C PRO A 45 1.87 12.82 -3.84
N ARG A 46 1.64 12.09 -4.94
CA ARG A 46 2.65 11.96 -6.00
C ARG A 46 2.92 13.38 -6.51
N ARG A 47 3.88 14.08 -5.92
CA ARG A 47 4.48 15.26 -6.54
C ARG A 47 5.16 14.72 -7.81
N PRO A 48 4.75 15.16 -9.01
CA PRO A 48 5.46 14.78 -10.21
C PRO A 48 6.93 15.19 -10.04
N PRO A 49 7.90 14.33 -10.43
CA PRO A 49 9.29 14.74 -10.43
C PRO A 49 9.41 16.02 -11.25
N ALA A 50 9.88 17.10 -10.62
CA ALA A 50 10.12 18.35 -11.31
C ALA A 50 11.13 18.07 -12.44
N PRO A 51 10.83 18.37 -13.72
CA PRO A 51 11.75 18.12 -14.80
C PRO A 51 12.99 18.99 -14.61
N ARG A 52 14.10 18.37 -14.20
CA ARG A 52 15.40 19.01 -14.18
C ARG A 52 16.02 18.88 -15.57
N GLY A 53 15.95 19.97 -16.33
CA GLY A 53 16.81 20.21 -17.48
C GLY A 53 16.13 20.03 -18.83
N GLY A 54 16.29 21.04 -19.69
CA GLY A 54 16.14 20.89 -21.14
C GLY A 54 14.96 21.63 -21.76
N ARG A 55 15.08 22.96 -21.89
CA ARG A 55 14.18 23.81 -22.71
C ARG A 55 14.09 23.39 -24.20
N HIS A 56 14.86 22.39 -24.62
CA HIS A 56 14.95 21.92 -26.00
C HIS A 56 14.09 20.68 -26.34
N MET A 57 13.49 19.99 -25.35
CA MET A 57 12.55 18.88 -25.61
C MET A 57 11.06 19.28 -25.56
N ALA A 58 10.76 20.57 -25.35
CA ALA A 58 9.37 21.03 -25.23
C ALA A 58 8.58 20.94 -26.54
N LEU A 59 9.24 21.02 -27.71
CA LEU A 59 8.56 21.06 -29.01
C LEU A 59 8.21 19.67 -29.57
N HIS A 60 8.92 18.60 -29.16
CA HIS A 60 8.61 17.23 -29.58
C HIS A 60 7.65 16.49 -28.64
N ALA A 61 7.43 17.01 -27.43
CA ALA A 61 6.60 16.37 -26.40
C ALA A 61 5.10 16.71 -26.51
N GLU A 62 4.69 17.67 -27.36
CA GLU A 62 3.26 17.97 -27.55
C GLU A 62 2.51 16.89 -28.35
N LEU A 63 3.23 16.05 -29.12
CA LEU A 63 2.65 14.99 -29.96
C LEU A 63 2.58 13.61 -29.28
N VAL A 64 3.26 13.41 -28.16
CA VAL A 64 3.24 12.13 -27.44
C VAL A 64 2.44 12.33 -26.16
N THR A 65 1.12 12.23 -26.31
CA THR A 65 0.16 11.83 -25.26
C THR A 65 0.48 12.40 -23.89
N ARG A 66 -0.04 13.61 -23.59
CA ARG A 66 -0.25 14.01 -22.19
C ARG A 66 -1.17 12.93 -21.60
N PRO A 67 -0.72 12.07 -20.67
CA PRO A 67 -1.65 11.23 -19.96
C PRO A 67 -2.61 12.21 -19.28
N ALA A 68 -3.91 12.03 -19.46
CA ALA A 68 -4.89 12.71 -18.64
C ALA A 68 -4.67 12.23 -17.21
N VAL A 69 -3.77 12.91 -16.49
CA VAL A 69 -3.60 12.74 -15.06
C VAL A 69 -4.89 13.29 -14.49
N GLU A 70 -5.84 12.41 -14.17
CA GLU A 70 -7.04 12.77 -13.43
C GLU A 70 -6.59 13.44 -12.13
N ALA A 71 -6.68 14.77 -12.10
CA ALA A 71 -6.42 15.57 -10.92
C ALA A 71 -7.56 15.33 -9.93
N GLY A 72 -7.50 14.20 -9.20
CA GLY A 72 -8.53 13.83 -8.24
C GLY A 72 -8.31 12.50 -7.50
N SER A 73 -7.54 11.56 -8.05
CA SER A 73 -7.32 10.26 -7.39
C SER A 73 -6.17 10.33 -6.39
N SER A 74 -6.52 10.42 -5.10
CA SER A 74 -5.58 10.16 -4.01
C SER A 74 -5.59 8.65 -3.72
N GLU A 75 -4.59 7.94 -4.21
CA GLU A 75 -4.39 6.52 -3.86
C GLU A 75 -3.94 6.43 -2.39
N VAL A 76 -4.70 5.69 -1.59
CA VAL A 76 -4.36 5.39 -0.19
C VAL A 76 -4.10 3.89 -0.11
N SER A 77 -2.89 3.54 0.32
CA SER A 77 -2.50 2.15 0.54
C SER A 77 -2.17 1.92 2.00
N VAL A 78 -2.58 0.76 2.52
CA VAL A 78 -2.27 0.29 3.87
C VAL A 78 -1.47 -0.99 3.74
N SER A 79 -0.32 -1.02 4.42
CA SER A 79 0.54 -2.19 4.52
C SER A 79 0.63 -2.61 5.98
N VAL A 80 0.36 -3.89 6.24
CA VAL A 80 0.51 -4.51 7.56
C VAL A 80 1.62 -5.53 7.49
N SER A 81 2.57 -5.41 8.41
CA SER A 81 3.63 -6.39 8.65
C SER A 81 3.57 -6.85 10.10
N GLY A 82 3.82 -8.14 10.35
CA GLY A 82 3.79 -8.64 11.72
C GLY A 82 4.50 -9.98 11.86
N THR A 83 4.90 -10.28 13.09
CA THR A 83 5.54 -11.54 13.48
C THR A 83 4.56 -12.33 14.32
N ILE A 84 4.28 -13.56 13.90
CA ILE A 84 3.49 -14.52 14.68
C ILE A 84 4.42 -15.55 15.32
N GLN A 85 4.08 -15.96 16.52
CA GLN A 85 4.67 -17.11 17.18
C GLN A 85 3.63 -18.23 17.22
N LEU A 86 4.06 -19.43 16.85
CA LEU A 86 3.27 -20.65 16.91
C LEU A 86 3.49 -21.33 18.26
N ASP A 87 2.43 -21.92 18.81
CA ASP A 87 2.47 -22.74 20.04
C ASP A 87 2.24 -24.23 19.73
#